data_AF-A0A6I5CJF3-F1
#
_entry.id   AF-A0A6I5CJF3-F1
#
_cell.length_a   1.000
_cell.length_b   1.000
_cell.length_c   1.000
_cell.angle_alpha   90.00
_cell.angle_beta   90.00
_cell.angle_gamma   90.00
#
_symmetry.space_group_name_H-M   'P 1'
#
loop_
_entity.id
_entity.type
_entity.pdbx_description
1 polymer ?
#
loop_
_entity_poly.entity_id
_entity_poly.type
_entity_poly.pdbx_seq_one_letter_code
_entity_poly.pdbx_strand_id
1 'polypeptide(L)'
;VVANCCRQKYRELKRRAAEQPAALDPAQHVQHVDPRTTSVIAGSRVDLLEALERLEREHPHLVAPLVYRDICQLEYAEAAERAGIPLGTLKSRLHEARRQVRPWLTDAS
;
A
#
# COMPACT_ATOMS: atom_id res chain seq x y z
N VAL A 1 -4.87 -17.28 13.61
CA VAL A 1 -5.47 -15.92 13.74
C VAL A 1 -4.55 -14.89 13.06
N VAL A 2 -4.44 -14.92 11.71
CA VAL A 2 -3.59 -13.98 10.92
C VAL A 2 -4.42 -13.21 9.87
N ALA A 3 -5.66 -13.66 9.60
CA ALA A 3 -6.54 -13.15 8.55
C ALA A 3 -7.04 -11.71 8.76
N ASN A 4 -7.26 -11.27 10.01
CA ASN A 4 -7.68 -9.90 10.31
C ASN A 4 -6.54 -8.89 10.06
N CYS A 5 -5.29 -9.34 10.22
CA CYS A 5 -4.13 -8.47 10.19
C CYS A 5 -3.93 -7.80 8.83
N CYS A 6 -4.19 -8.45 7.70
CA CYS A 6 -3.93 -7.83 6.39
C CYS A 6 -4.94 -6.76 5.97
N ARG A 7 -6.24 -7.03 6.15
CA ARG A 7 -7.27 -6.00 5.94
C ARG A 7 -7.16 -4.89 6.97
N GLN A 8 -6.84 -5.24 8.22
CA GLN A 8 -6.58 -4.26 9.27
C GLN A 8 -5.34 -3.42 8.98
N LYS A 9 -4.26 -4.02 8.46
CA LYS A 9 -3.02 -3.33 8.06
C LYS A 9 -3.25 -2.41 6.86
N TYR A 10 -4.03 -2.83 5.86
CA TYR A 10 -4.46 -1.94 4.78
C TYR A 10 -5.30 -0.76 5.31
N ARG A 11 -6.30 -1.03 6.15
CA ARG A 11 -7.13 0.01 6.78
C ARG A 11 -6.34 0.93 7.70
N GLU A 12 -5.38 0.39 8.44
CA GLU A 12 -4.50 1.13 9.33
C GLU A 12 -3.54 2.02 8.53
N LEU A 13 -2.95 1.49 7.46
CA LEU A 13 -2.15 2.28 6.53
C LEU A 13 -2.96 3.43 5.93
N LYS A 14 -4.20 3.17 5.50
CA LYS A 14 -5.15 4.18 5.00
C LYS A 14 -5.56 5.19 6.06
N ARG A 15 -5.83 4.75 7.30
CA ARG A 15 -6.17 5.65 8.42
C ARG A 15 -5.00 6.57 8.77
N ARG A 16 -3.78 6.03 8.89
CA ARG A 16 -2.58 6.82 9.16
C ARG A 16 -2.27 7.82 8.03
N ALA A 17 -2.62 7.49 6.78
CA ALA A 17 -2.55 8.43 5.66
C ALA A 17 -3.54 9.59 5.84
N ALA A 18 -4.79 9.26 6.19
CA ALA A 18 -5.86 10.22 6.40
C ALA A 18 -5.73 11.05 7.69
N GLU A 19 -4.94 10.58 8.67
CA GLU A 19 -4.50 11.35 9.84
C GLU A 19 -3.35 12.33 9.49
N GLN A 20 -2.76 12.21 8.29
CA GLN A 20 -1.70 13.06 7.77
C GLN A 20 -2.18 14.08 6.70
N PRO A 21 -3.20 14.92 6.98
CA PRO A 21 -3.32 16.20 6.31
C PRO A 21 -3.24 17.34 7.33
N ALA A 22 -2.24 18.21 7.13
CA ALA A 22 -2.04 19.53 7.72
C ALA A 22 -1.57 19.63 9.20
N ALA A 23 -0.63 20.55 9.40
CA ALA A 23 -0.06 21.04 10.66
C ALA A 23 0.98 20.13 11.35
N LEU A 24 2.13 19.91 10.69
CA LEU A 24 3.38 19.93 11.45
C LEU A 24 3.66 21.39 11.81
N ASP A 25 3.24 21.78 13.00
CA ASP A 25 3.71 23.00 13.66
C ASP A 25 5.25 22.87 13.77
N PRO A 26 6.07 23.74 13.15
CA PRO A 26 7.53 23.56 13.12
C PRO A 26 8.22 23.68 14.49
N ALA A 27 7.46 23.93 15.57
CA ALA A 27 8.00 24.31 16.86
C ALA A 27 8.22 23.16 17.87
N GLN A 28 7.80 21.91 17.61
CA GLN A 28 7.77 20.88 18.66
C GLN A 28 8.60 19.59 18.42
N HIS A 29 9.38 19.47 17.35
CA HIS A 29 10.25 18.29 17.17
C HIS A 29 11.70 18.68 16.88
N VAL A 30 12.34 19.30 17.87
CA VAL A 30 13.81 19.36 17.98
C VAL A 30 14.30 18.05 18.63
N GLN A 31 14.19 16.93 17.92
CA GLN A 31 15.01 15.74 18.18
C GLN A 31 15.31 15.04 16.85
N HIS A 32 16.36 15.53 16.18
CA HIS A 32 17.24 14.79 15.28
C HIS A 32 16.62 13.60 14.53
N VAL A 33 15.78 13.88 13.54
CA VAL A 33 15.66 12.99 12.38
C VAL A 33 15.87 13.87 11.15
N ASP A 34 16.89 13.53 10.37
CA ASP A 34 17.32 14.27 9.19
C ASP A 34 16.11 14.68 8.31
N PRO A 35 15.89 15.99 8.04
CA PRO A 35 14.71 16.47 7.31
C PRO A 35 14.62 15.89 5.89
N ARG A 36 15.77 15.51 5.30
CA ARG A 36 15.80 14.94 3.95
C ARG A 36 15.29 13.49 3.92
N THR A 37 15.53 12.73 4.98
CA THR A 37 15.09 11.33 5.08
C THR A 37 13.61 11.24 5.44
N THR A 38 13.14 12.10 6.35
CA THR A 38 11.72 12.12 6.75
C THR A 38 10.82 12.57 5.60
N SER A 39 11.27 13.51 4.76
CA SER A 39 10.47 14.04 3.65
C SER A 39 10.33 13.06 2.47
N VAL A 40 11.39 12.32 2.11
CA VAL A 40 11.34 11.34 1.00
C VAL A 40 10.57 10.08 1.40
N ILE A 41 10.73 9.63 2.64
CA ILE A 41 10.00 8.47 3.18
C ILE A 41 8.51 8.81 3.38
N ALA A 42 8.18 10.06 3.75
CA ALA A 42 6.79 10.50 3.82
C ALA A 42 6.14 10.61 2.43
N GLY A 43 6.82 11.20 1.44
CA GLY A 43 6.32 11.32 0.07
C GLY A 43 5.99 9.97 -0.56
N SER A 44 6.99 9.08 -0.63
CA SER A 44 6.83 7.73 -1.19
C SER A 44 5.72 6.89 -0.52
N ARG A 45 5.47 7.11 0.77
CA ARG A 45 4.38 6.46 1.49
C ARG A 45 3.01 7.01 1.09
N VAL A 46 2.89 8.32 0.90
CA VAL A 46 1.66 8.96 0.40
C VAL A 46 1.37 8.48 -1.03
N ASP A 47 2.38 8.45 -1.89
CA ASP A 47 2.24 7.99 -3.29
C ASP A 47 1.76 6.54 -3.36
N LEU A 48 2.28 5.66 -2.50
CA LEU A 48 1.83 4.27 -2.39
C LEU A 48 0.36 4.17 -1.98
N LEU A 49 -0.08 5.02 -1.05
CA LEU A 49 -1.46 4.98 -0.56
C LEU A 49 -2.43 5.50 -1.61
N GLU A 50 -2.09 6.58 -2.29
CA GLU A 50 -2.87 7.10 -3.41
C GLU A 50 -2.95 6.11 -4.56
N ALA A 51 -1.84 5.44 -4.90
CA ALA A 51 -1.81 4.38 -5.89
C ALA A 51 -2.72 3.20 -5.51
N LEU A 52 -2.74 2.78 -4.24
CA LEU A 52 -3.63 1.71 -3.78
C LEU A 52 -5.11 2.12 -3.81
N GLU A 53 -5.43 3.35 -3.44
CA GLU A 53 -6.80 3.88 -3.52
C GLU A 53 -7.29 3.99 -4.96
N ARG A 54 -6.43 4.45 -5.86
CA ARG A 54 -6.70 4.50 -7.28
C ARG A 54 -6.94 3.10 -7.84
N LEU A 55 -6.08 2.14 -7.49
CA LEU A 55 -6.24 0.73 -7.89
C LEU A 55 -7.55 0.13 -7.36
N GLU A 56 -7.92 0.42 -6.11
CA GLU A 56 -9.17 -0.06 -5.52
C GLU A 56 -10.39 0.49 -6.27
N ARG A 57 -10.34 1.74 -6.71
CA ARG A 57 -11.42 2.41 -7.45
C ARG A 57 -11.55 1.92 -8.89
N GLU A 58 -10.43 1.83 -9.61
CA GLU A 58 -10.41 1.46 -11.03
C GLU A 58 -10.53 -0.06 -11.23
N HIS A 59 -9.84 -0.84 -10.37
CA HIS A 59 -9.71 -2.28 -10.51
C HIS A 59 -9.75 -3.02 -9.16
N PRO A 60 -10.93 -3.08 -8.50
CA PRO A 60 -11.06 -3.59 -7.12
C PRO A 60 -10.58 -5.03 -6.92
N HIS A 61 -10.60 -5.84 -7.99
CA HIS A 61 -10.14 -7.24 -7.96
C HIS A 61 -8.61 -7.40 -7.96
N LEU A 62 -7.86 -6.32 -8.23
CA LEU A 62 -6.40 -6.30 -8.28
C LEU A 62 -5.76 -5.88 -6.95
N VAL A 63 -6.47 -5.10 -6.13
CA VAL A 63 -5.92 -4.56 -4.87
C VAL A 63 -5.60 -5.67 -3.87
N ALA A 64 -6.47 -6.67 -3.73
CA ALA A 64 -6.27 -7.74 -2.75
C ALA A 64 -5.04 -8.63 -3.06
N PRO A 65 -4.85 -9.15 -4.29
CA PRO A 65 -3.62 -9.85 -4.66
C PRO A 65 -2.35 -9.03 -4.37
N LEU A 66 -2.36 -7.74 -4.71
CA LEU A 66 -1.23 -6.85 -4.51
C LEU A 66 -0.93 -6.64 -3.01
N VAL A 67 -1.93 -6.29 -2.21
CA VAL A 67 -1.77 -6.09 -0.76
C VAL A 67 -1.32 -7.37 -0.08
N TYR A 68 -1.91 -8.52 -0.41
CA TYR A 68 -1.56 -9.80 0.20
C TYR A 68 -0.12 -10.21 -0.10
N ARG A 69 0.33 -10.07 -1.35
CA ARG A 69 1.67 -10.50 -1.72
C ARG A 69 2.75 -9.46 -1.42
N ASP A 70 2.52 -8.20 -1.75
CA ASP A 70 3.60 -7.20 -1.76
C ASP A 70 3.69 -6.42 -0.43
N ILE A 71 2.60 -6.37 0.36
CA ILE A 71 2.57 -5.65 1.66
C ILE A 71 2.53 -6.63 2.84
N CYS A 72 1.70 -7.67 2.73
CA CYS A 72 1.60 -8.71 3.76
C CYS A 72 2.61 -9.85 3.58
N GLN A 73 3.30 -9.93 2.43
CA GLN A 73 4.30 -10.96 2.14
C GLN A 73 3.76 -12.39 2.29
N LEU A 74 2.45 -12.60 2.07
CA LEU A 74 1.86 -13.93 2.10
C LEU A 74 2.36 -14.78 0.94
N GLU A 75 2.47 -16.08 1.17
CA GLU A 75 2.79 -17.03 0.09
C GLU A 75 1.68 -17.07 -0.96
N TYR A 76 2.02 -17.37 -2.22
CA TYR A 76 1.06 -17.31 -3.32
C TYR A 76 -0.14 -18.24 -3.09
N ALA A 77 0.07 -19.43 -2.52
CA ALA A 77 -1.02 -20.35 -2.21
C ALA A 77 -1.96 -19.77 -1.13
N GLU A 78 -1.39 -19.21 -0.06
CA GLU A 78 -2.17 -18.58 1.01
C GLU A 78 -2.91 -17.33 0.52
N ALA A 79 -2.27 -16.49 -0.29
CA ALA A 79 -2.89 -15.31 -0.89
C ALA A 79 -4.05 -15.69 -1.83
N ALA A 80 -3.92 -16.78 -2.60
CA ALA A 80 -4.96 -17.29 -3.49
C ALA A 80 -6.17 -17.79 -2.71
N GLU A 81 -5.92 -18.61 -1.68
CA GLU A 81 -6.96 -19.10 -0.76
C GLU A 81 -7.70 -17.93 -0.08
N ARG A 82 -6.95 -16.93 0.42
CA ARG A 82 -7.51 -15.74 1.09
C ARG A 82 -8.30 -14.84 0.16
N ALA A 83 -7.91 -14.77 -1.11
CA ALA A 83 -8.64 -14.04 -2.13
C ALA A 83 -9.83 -14.83 -2.71
N GLY A 84 -9.95 -16.13 -2.39
CA GLY A 84 -10.99 -17.01 -2.91
C GLY A 84 -10.88 -17.24 -4.42
N ILE A 85 -9.66 -17.23 -4.97
CA ILE A 85 -9.41 -17.37 -6.42
C ILE A 85 -8.33 -18.43 -6.71
N PRO A 86 -8.32 -19.02 -7.92
CA PRO A 86 -7.27 -19.95 -8.32
C PRO A 86 -5.88 -19.31 -8.30
N LEU A 87 -4.84 -20.10 -8.01
CA LEU A 87 -3.44 -19.66 -7.97
C LEU A 87 -2.99 -18.98 -9.28
N GLY A 88 -3.40 -19.53 -10.42
CA GLY A 88 -3.10 -18.94 -11.74
C GLY A 88 -3.73 -17.54 -11.90
N THR A 89 -4.96 -17.38 -11.43
CA THR A 89 -5.69 -16.09 -11.43
C THR A 89 -5.07 -15.09 -10.46
N LEU A 90 -4.60 -15.53 -9.30
CA LEU A 90 -3.86 -14.67 -8.38
C LEU A 90 -2.60 -14.13 -9.05
N LYS A 91 -1.81 -15.01 -9.68
CA LYS A 91 -0.55 -14.61 -10.35
C LYS A 91 -0.81 -13.62 -11.49
N SER A 92 -1.81 -13.88 -12.34
CA SER A 92 -2.14 -12.96 -13.45
C SER A 92 -2.64 -11.60 -12.94
N ARG A 93 -3.51 -11.58 -11.92
CA ARG A 93 -3.98 -10.35 -11.29
C ARG A 93 -2.87 -9.57 -10.59
N LEU A 94 -1.96 -10.26 -9.91
CA LEU A 94 -0.81 -9.60 -9.28
C LEU A 94 0.10 -8.95 -10.32
N HIS A 95 0.36 -9.64 -11.42
CA HIS A 95 1.12 -9.07 -12.54
C HIS A 95 0.43 -7.82 -13.11
N GLU A 96 -0.88 -7.88 -13.34
CA GLU A 96 -1.68 -6.74 -13.80
C GLU A 96 -1.62 -5.57 -12.80
N ALA A 97 -1.84 -5.86 -11.52
CA ALA A 97 -1.80 -4.85 -10.45
C ALA A 97 -0.47 -4.10 -10.42
N ARG A 98 0.66 -4.82 -10.52
CA ARG A 98 1.99 -4.20 -10.57
C ARG A 98 2.20 -3.37 -11.82
N ARG A 99 1.67 -3.80 -12.98
CA ARG A 99 1.77 -3.03 -14.23
C ARG A 99 1.02 -1.70 -14.13
N GLN A 100 -0.11 -1.68 -13.44
CA GLN A 100 -0.91 -0.47 -13.25
C GLN A 100 -0.33 0.48 -12.20
N VAL A 101 0.17 -0.05 -11.08
CA VAL A 101 0.71 0.77 -9.98
C VAL A 101 2.09 1.35 -10.30
N ARG A 102 2.93 0.61 -11.03
CA ARG A 102 4.29 1.04 -11.36
C ARG A 102 4.38 2.47 -11.93
N PRO A 103 3.63 2.88 -12.98
CA PRO A 103 3.73 4.23 -13.52
C PRO A 103 3.41 5.31 -12.47
N TRP A 104 2.41 5.09 -11.61
CA TRP A 104 1.99 6.05 -10.58
C TRP A 104 3.06 6.29 -9.51
N LEU A 105 3.92 5.31 -9.27
CA LEU A 105 5.02 5.44 -8.31
C LEU A 105 6.31 6.00 -8.92
N THR A 106 6.48 5.88 -10.24
CA THR A 106 7.64 6.47 -10.94
C THR A 106 7.44 7.92 -11.34
N ASP A 107 6.20 8.37 -11.56
CA ASP A 107 5.90 9.77 -11.90
C ASP A 107 5.89 10.70 -10.67
N ALA A 108 5.98 10.15 -9.46
CA ALA A 108 6.01 10.90 -8.20
C ALA A 108 7.44 11.32 -7.77
N SER A 109 8.45 11.22 -8.65
CA SER A 109 9.85 11.62 -8.40
C SER A 109 10.27 12.86 -9.18
#